data_AF-A0A8K0NV27-F1
#
_entry.id   AF-A0A8K0NV27-F1
#
_cell.length_a   1.000
_cell.length_b   1.000
_cell.length_c   1.000
_cell.angle_alpha   90.00
_cell.angle_beta   90.00
_cell.angle_gamma   90.00
#
_symmetry.space_group_name_H-M   'P 1'
#
loop_
_entity.id
_entity.type
_entity.pdbx_description
1 polymer ?
#
loop_
_entity_poly.entity_id
_entity_poly.type
_entity_poly.pdbx_seq_one_letter_code
_entity_poly.pdbx_strand_id
1 'polypeptide(L)'
;MVSSHKGCIAHEKLQTIAEDFCGLDVNTPLGGEQPIPAVPVLVFNTHLTAVAATSTGDYTVVFVGTANGHLKKNFSSESLIRPEKPIHAGAVPVNSATRVIRPG
;
A
#
# COMPACT_ATOMS: atom_id res chain seq x y z
N MET A 1 -14.50 -13.05 -8.55
CA MET A 1 -15.79 -13.48 -7.95
C MET A 1 -15.73 -13.18 -6.46
N VAL A 2 -16.30 -12.07 -6.02
CA VAL A 2 -16.65 -11.87 -4.61
C VAL A 2 -18.01 -12.53 -4.44
N SER A 3 -18.11 -13.51 -3.55
CA SER A 3 -19.38 -14.21 -3.30
C SER A 3 -20.32 -13.28 -2.57
N SER A 4 -21.01 -12.42 -3.30
CA SER A 4 -22.15 -11.67 -2.77
C SER A 4 -23.18 -12.69 -2.24
N HIS A 5 -23.59 -12.50 -0.98
CA HIS A 5 -24.76 -13.14 -0.34
C HIS A 5 -24.60 -14.45 0.46
N LYS A 6 -23.48 -14.69 1.14
CA LYS A 6 -23.48 -15.50 2.38
C LYS A 6 -23.02 -14.64 3.54
N GLY A 7 -23.84 -14.52 4.59
CA GLY A 7 -23.51 -13.73 5.78
C GLY A 7 -22.29 -14.31 6.51
N CYS A 8 -21.59 -13.45 7.26
CA CYS A 8 -20.45 -13.88 8.06
C CYS A 8 -20.89 -14.91 9.12
N ILE A 9 -20.19 -16.02 9.17
CA ILE A 9 -20.40 -17.06 10.18
C ILE A 9 -19.65 -16.63 11.45
N ALA A 10 -20.39 -16.51 12.56
CA ALA A 10 -19.80 -16.32 13.88
C ALA A 10 -19.07 -17.60 14.31
N HIS A 11 -17.82 -17.48 14.73
CA HIS A 11 -17.02 -18.61 15.17
C HIS A 11 -16.39 -18.32 16.52
N GLU A 12 -16.94 -18.93 17.57
CA GLU A 12 -16.62 -18.67 18.99
C GLU A 12 -15.17 -18.99 19.39
N LYS A 13 -14.39 -19.64 18.51
CA LYS A 13 -13.00 -20.07 18.76
C LYS A 13 -11.93 -19.22 18.05
N LEU A 14 -12.29 -18.13 17.37
CA LEU A 14 -11.30 -17.20 16.80
C LEU A 14 -10.72 -16.31 17.91
N GLN A 15 -9.89 -16.91 18.78
CA GLN A 15 -9.31 -16.22 19.94
C GLN A 15 -8.08 -15.35 19.57
N THR A 16 -7.46 -15.58 18.40
CA THR A 16 -6.30 -14.83 17.92
C THR A 16 -6.35 -14.64 16.41
N ILE A 17 -7.10 -13.64 15.93
CA ILE A 17 -6.87 -13.08 14.59
C ILE A 17 -5.83 -11.98 14.75
N ALA A 18 -4.73 -12.09 14.03
CA ALA A 18 -3.68 -11.09 13.99
C ALA A 18 -3.22 -10.88 12.55
N GLU A 19 -2.23 -10.01 12.36
CA GLU A 19 -1.69 -9.61 11.05
C GLU A 19 -1.08 -10.78 10.24
N ASP A 20 -0.77 -11.88 10.91
CA ASP A 20 -0.23 -13.13 10.35
C ASP A 20 -1.32 -14.17 10.03
N PHE A 21 -2.59 -13.80 10.10
CA PHE A 21 -3.70 -14.69 9.77
C PHE A 21 -3.67 -15.12 8.29
N CYS A 22 -3.63 -16.44 8.06
CA CYS A 22 -3.50 -17.05 6.73
C CYS A 22 -4.83 -17.54 6.11
N GLY A 23 -5.98 -17.22 6.69
CA GLY A 23 -7.28 -17.65 6.19
C GLY A 23 -7.86 -18.88 6.90
N LEU A 24 -9.16 -19.12 6.66
CA LEU A 24 -9.94 -20.27 7.12
C LEU A 24 -10.90 -20.72 6.01
N ASP A 25 -11.47 -21.92 6.14
CA ASP A 25 -12.48 -22.46 5.22
C ASP A 25 -13.83 -21.70 5.28
N VAL A 26 -14.05 -20.94 6.36
CA VAL A 26 -15.24 -20.10 6.53
C VAL A 26 -14.98 -18.65 6.14
N ASN A 27 -16.03 -17.95 5.73
CA ASN A 27 -16.01 -16.54 5.34
C ASN A 27 -15.10 -16.20 4.15
N THR A 28 -14.50 -17.18 3.48
CA THR A 28 -13.65 -16.97 2.31
C THR A 28 -14.47 -16.99 1.02
N PRO A 29 -14.33 -15.98 0.11
CA PRO A 29 -13.49 -14.79 0.21
C PRO A 29 -14.13 -13.64 1.00
N LEU A 30 -13.38 -12.99 1.89
CA LEU A 30 -13.79 -11.79 2.62
C LEU A 30 -13.55 -10.52 1.79
N GLY A 31 -14.54 -9.63 1.74
CA GLY A 31 -14.39 -8.25 1.28
C GLY A 31 -14.59 -7.29 2.45
N GLY A 32 -13.53 -6.57 2.86
CA GLY A 32 -13.64 -5.59 3.95
C GLY A 32 -14.41 -4.34 3.50
N GLU A 33 -15.33 -3.87 4.34
CA GLU A 33 -16.10 -2.64 4.07
C GLU A 33 -15.40 -1.40 4.61
N GLN A 34 -14.60 -1.54 5.67
CA GLN A 34 -13.88 -0.41 6.26
C GLN A 34 -12.60 -0.10 5.47
N PRO A 35 -12.48 1.07 4.83
CA PRO A 35 -11.28 1.45 4.10
C PRO A 35 -10.15 1.85 5.05
N ILE A 36 -8.91 1.76 4.55
CA ILE A 36 -7.73 2.27 5.26
C ILE A 36 -7.51 3.74 4.84
N PRO A 37 -7.60 4.73 5.76
CA PRO A 37 -7.37 6.12 5.44
C PRO A 37 -5.87 6.44 5.28
N ALA A 38 -5.53 7.39 4.41
CA ALA A 38 -4.17 7.90 4.22
C ALA A 38 -4.17 9.41 3.89
N VAL A 39 -3.12 10.12 4.30
CA VAL A 39 -2.90 11.55 3.98
C VAL A 39 -1.84 11.66 2.88
N PRO A 40 -2.09 12.39 1.77
CA PRO A 40 -1.11 12.53 0.70
C PRO A 40 0.07 13.40 1.13
N VAL A 41 1.29 12.94 0.84
CA VAL A 41 2.53 13.73 1.05
C VAL A 41 2.79 14.70 -0.12
N LEU A 42 2.35 14.33 -1.34
CA LEU A 42 2.52 15.14 -2.55
C LEU A 42 1.24 15.10 -3.38
N VAL A 43 0.88 16.23 -3.98
CA VAL A 43 -0.26 16.39 -4.88
C VAL A 43 0.23 17.01 -6.19
N PHE A 44 -0.28 16.52 -7.32
CA PHE A 44 0.12 16.97 -8.65
C PHE A 44 -1.09 17.39 -9.48
N ASN A 45 -0.93 18.44 -10.29
CA ASN A 45 -1.95 18.90 -11.24
C ASN A 45 -1.97 18.08 -12.54
N THR A 46 -1.16 17.02 -12.62
CA THR A 46 -1.02 16.15 -13.80
C THR A 46 -1.42 14.74 -13.42
N HIS A 47 -2.14 14.05 -14.29
CA HIS A 47 -2.50 12.65 -14.09
C HIS A 47 -1.23 11.78 -14.01
N LEU A 48 -1.12 10.99 -12.94
CA LEU A 48 0.01 10.11 -12.65
C LEU A 48 -0.27 8.71 -13.21
N THR A 49 0.75 8.05 -13.76
CA THR A 49 0.61 6.76 -14.46
C THR A 49 1.56 5.68 -13.97
N ALA A 50 2.67 6.04 -13.32
CA ALA A 50 3.59 5.10 -12.71
C ALA A 50 4.22 5.68 -11.44
N VAL A 51 4.60 4.82 -10.49
CA VAL A 51 5.43 5.21 -9.34
C VAL A 51 6.45 4.11 -9.00
N ALA A 52 7.66 4.52 -8.64
CA ALA A 52 8.72 3.66 -8.10
C ALA A 52 9.40 4.37 -6.93
N ALA A 53 9.80 3.61 -5.91
CA ALA A 53 10.50 4.14 -4.74
C ALA A 53 11.80 3.38 -4.50
N THR A 54 12.81 4.09 -4.03
CA THR A 54 14.08 3.50 -3.60
C THR A 54 14.61 4.22 -2.37
N SER A 55 15.34 3.52 -1.53
CA SER A 55 16.09 4.12 -0.43
C SER A 55 17.50 4.46 -0.89
N THR A 56 17.94 5.68 -0.63
CA THR A 56 19.31 6.13 -0.92
C THR A 56 19.84 6.84 0.31
N GLY A 57 20.75 6.16 1.03
CA GLY A 57 21.15 6.57 2.38
C GLY A 57 19.94 6.67 3.30
N ASP A 58 19.79 7.82 3.94
CA ASP A 58 18.73 8.12 4.92
C ASP A 58 17.39 8.53 4.29
N TYR A 59 17.32 8.61 2.96
CA TYR A 59 16.20 9.19 2.25
C TYR A 59 15.48 8.16 1.39
N THR A 60 14.18 8.31 1.26
CA THR A 60 13.40 7.64 0.21
C THR A 60 13.22 8.58 -0.97
N VAL A 61 13.65 8.13 -2.15
CA VAL A 61 13.45 8.82 -3.42
C VAL A 61 12.26 8.19 -4.13
N VAL A 62 11.29 9.02 -4.51
CA VAL A 62 10.10 8.61 -5.26
C VAL A 62 10.17 9.16 -6.69
N PHE A 63 10.07 8.25 -7.65
CA PHE A 63 9.97 8.53 -9.07
C PHE A 63 8.51 8.41 -9.48
N VAL A 64 7.98 9.44 -10.14
CA VAL A 64 6.58 9.53 -10.55
C VAL A 64 6.49 9.75 -12.06
N GLY A 65 5.86 8.83 -12.77
CA GLY A 65 5.54 8.96 -14.20
C GLY A 65 4.20 9.66 -14.40
N THR A 66 4.11 10.54 -15.40
CA THR A 66 2.89 11.28 -15.74
C THR A 66 2.31 10.85 -17.09
N ALA A 67 1.02 11.09 -17.31
CA ALA A 67 0.33 10.76 -18.55
C ALA A 67 0.87 11.49 -19.79
N ASN A 68 1.55 12.63 -19.60
CA ASN A 68 2.21 13.38 -20.67
C ASN A 68 3.69 12.98 -20.88
N GLY A 69 4.13 11.84 -20.34
CA GLY A 69 5.46 11.28 -20.62
C GLY A 69 6.62 11.88 -19.82
N HIS A 70 6.35 12.61 -18.73
CA HIS A 70 7.41 13.14 -17.87
C HIS A 70 7.68 12.24 -16.67
N LEU A 71 8.95 12.25 -16.22
CA LEU A 71 9.38 11.61 -14.99
C LEU A 71 9.75 12.69 -13.96
N LYS A 72 9.06 12.70 -12.82
CA LYS A 72 9.34 13.61 -11.69
C LYS A 72 10.11 12.86 -10.60
N LYS A 73 11.24 13.42 -10.17
CA LYS A 73 11.99 12.97 -8.99
C LYS A 73 11.72 13.96 -7.87
N ASN A 74 11.07 13.49 -6.79
CA ASN A 74 10.78 14.35 -5.64
C ASN A 74 11.57 13.87 -4.42
N PHE A 75 12.06 14.84 -3.65
CA PHE A 75 12.70 14.65 -2.36
C PHE A 75 11.70 15.05 -1.28
N SER A 76 11.25 14.11 -0.45
CA SER A 76 10.37 14.45 0.67
C SER A 76 11.24 14.81 1.88
N SER A 77 11.35 16.11 2.19
CA SER A 77 12.10 16.60 3.36
C SER A 77 11.24 16.78 4.61
N GLU A 78 9.93 17.04 4.48
CA GLU A 78 9.03 17.29 5.64
C GLU A 78 8.23 16.06 6.11
N SER A 79 8.25 14.98 5.32
CA SER A 79 7.91 13.64 5.81
C SER A 79 9.09 12.77 5.42
N LEU A 80 10.11 12.73 6.28
CA LEU A 80 11.19 11.78 6.09
C LEU A 80 10.56 10.40 6.21
N ILE A 81 10.22 9.78 5.08
CA ILE A 81 10.12 8.33 4.98
C ILE A 81 11.56 7.86 5.14
N ARG A 82 12.04 7.86 6.39
CA ARG A 82 13.25 7.14 6.77
C ARG A 82 12.83 5.69 6.72
N PRO A 83 13.32 4.95 5.73
CA PRO A 83 13.03 3.54 5.70
C PRO A 83 13.81 2.91 6.86
N GLU A 84 13.13 2.30 7.83
CA GLU A 84 13.83 1.55 8.90
C GLU A 84 14.67 0.39 8.34
N LYS A 85 14.41 -0.03 7.09
CA LYS A 85 15.21 -0.97 6.29
C LYS A 85 15.20 -0.57 4.81
N PRO A 86 16.29 -0.78 4.03
CA PRO A 86 16.34 -0.46 2.61
C PRO A 86 15.15 -1.02 1.81
N ILE A 87 14.43 -0.12 1.12
CA ILE A 87 13.38 -0.51 0.18
C ILE A 87 14.07 -1.12 -1.05
N HIS A 88 13.79 -2.39 -1.32
CA HIS A 88 14.18 -3.01 -2.58
C HIS A 88 13.33 -2.41 -3.70
N ALA A 89 13.95 -1.94 -4.77
CA ALA A 89 13.27 -1.25 -5.86
C ALA A 89 12.13 -2.12 -6.43
N GLY A 90 10.89 -1.63 -6.31
CA GLY A 90 9.69 -2.29 -6.80
C GLY A 90 8.75 -1.29 -7.48
N ALA A 91 8.07 -1.73 -8.53
CA ALA A 91 7.00 -0.95 -9.15
C ALA A 91 5.81 -0.87 -8.19
N VAL A 92 5.31 0.34 -7.93
CA VAL A 92 4.15 0.56 -7.07
C VAL A 92 2.97 0.99 -7.97
N PRO A 93 1.78 0.37 -7.86
CA PRO A 93 0.62 0.80 -8.62
C PRO A 93 0.13 2.17 -8.12
N VAL A 94 -0.08 3.14 -9.02
CA VAL A 94 -0.48 4.52 -8.69
C VAL A 94 -1.82 4.62 -7.95
N ASN A 95 -2.73 3.66 -8.17
CA ASN A 95 -4.06 3.64 -7.56
C ASN A 95 -4.11 2.88 -6.21
N SER A 96 -3.00 2.31 -5.78
CA SER A 96 -2.96 1.50 -4.57
C SER A 96 -2.39 2.35 -3.45
N ALA A 97 -3.24 2.69 -2.47
CA ALA A 97 -2.81 3.25 -1.19
C ALA A 97 -2.01 2.22 -0.38
N THR A 98 -0.99 1.62 -0.97
CA THR A 98 -0.19 0.57 -0.37
C THR A 98 1.00 1.21 0.32
N ARG A 99 0.95 1.14 1.65
CA ARG A 99 2.12 1.26 2.52
C ARG A 99 3.13 0.19 2.09
N VAL A 100 4.13 0.55 1.29
CA VAL A 100 5.30 -0.32 1.06
C VAL A 100 6.16 -0.27 2.31
N ILE A 101 5.82 -1.09 3.29
CA ILE A 101 6.75 -1.47 4.36
C ILE A 101 6.65 -2.98 4.51
N ARG A 102 7.64 -3.71 3.99
CA ARG A 102 8.02 -5.02 4.53
C ARG A 102 9.54 -5.16 4.58
N PRO A 103 10.14 -4.94 5.75
CA PRO A 103 11.21 -5.76 6.24
C PRO A 103 10.64 -6.93 7.04
N GLY A 104 10.93 -8.17 6.60
CA GLY A 104 11.03 -9.29 7.55
C GLY A 104 12.28 -9.19 8.40
#